data_AF-A0A948PVK6-F1
#
_entry.id   AF-A0A948PVK6-F1
#
_cell.length_a   1.000
_cell.length_b   1.000
_cell.length_c   1.000
_cell.angle_alpha   90.00
_cell.angle_beta   90.00
_cell.angle_gamma   90.00
#
_symmetry.space_group_name_H-M   'P 1'
#
loop_
_entity.id
_entity.type
_entity.pdbx_description
1 polymer ?
#
loop_
_entity_poly.entity_id
_entity_poly.type
_entity_poly.pdbx_seq_one_letter_code
_entity_poly.pdbx_strand_id
1 'polypeptide(L)'
;MDKKENIFPQPDGFESGFNIKTLIAALFVGFIMLPAGIYMGLIAGTSLGAAAQWVTLILFVEIAKRSFIQLRRQEIYLIFIVANSLMMVGAAGIMNGGAFSSLIWEQYFVQSPYAKAFGLSTQIPLWAVPPAGSAALIQRTFLSKVWLVPILILLATQILSRVNAFTLGYYFFRVTSDFERLEFPMAPVAAEGVWALTDLSAKKDTNRWRTFVTGAMIGIIYGAFYVFIPTFTGLVMAKPFTLIPIPF
;
A
#
# COMPACT_ATOMS: atom_id res chain seq x y z
N MET A 1 -27.45 19.01 26.83
CA MET A 1 -26.48 17.93 27.16
C MET A 1 -26.94 16.70 26.40
N ASP A 2 -26.68 16.69 25.10
CA ASP A 2 -27.15 15.60 24.23
C ASP A 2 -26.22 14.41 24.33
N LYS A 3 -26.78 13.24 24.65
CA LYS A 3 -26.12 11.95 24.49
C LYS A 3 -25.80 11.81 23.01
N LYS A 4 -24.52 11.93 22.64
CA LYS A 4 -24.06 11.47 21.33
C LYS A 4 -24.48 10.00 21.20
N GLU A 5 -25.33 9.70 20.23
CA GLU A 5 -25.58 8.32 19.83
C GLU A 5 -24.23 7.67 19.55
N ASN A 6 -23.85 6.70 20.38
CA ASN A 6 -22.67 5.89 20.10
C ASN A 6 -22.97 5.11 18.82
N ILE A 7 -22.50 5.62 17.69
CA ILE A 7 -22.61 4.97 16.37
C ILE A 7 -22.01 3.55 16.42
N PHE A 8 -21.06 3.33 17.33
CA PHE A 8 -20.49 2.02 17.64
C PHE A 8 -20.77 1.66 19.10
N PRO A 9 -21.60 0.63 19.39
CA PRO A 9 -21.71 0.11 20.74
C PRO A 9 -20.34 -0.39 21.21
N GLN A 10 -19.99 -0.09 22.47
CA GLN A 10 -18.75 -0.62 23.02
C GLN A 10 -18.83 -2.16 23.05
N PRO A 11 -17.82 -2.87 22.50
CA PRO A 11 -17.88 -4.32 22.40
C PRO A 11 -17.80 -4.95 23.79
N ASP A 12 -18.62 -5.96 24.04
CA ASP A 12 -18.66 -6.73 25.30
C ASP A 12 -17.39 -7.57 25.53
N GLY A 13 -16.53 -7.71 24.51
CA GLY A 13 -15.24 -8.39 24.58
C GLY A 13 -14.40 -8.27 23.31
N PHE A 14 -13.09 -8.46 23.44
CA PHE A 14 -12.15 -8.49 22.31
C PHE A 14 -11.91 -9.92 21.85
N GLU A 15 -12.15 -10.18 20.56
CA GLU A 15 -11.83 -11.47 19.94
C GLU A 15 -10.56 -11.37 19.10
N SER A 16 -9.75 -12.43 19.11
CA SER A 16 -8.56 -12.51 18.24
C SER A 16 -8.97 -12.79 16.79
N GLY A 17 -8.53 -11.93 15.88
CA GLY A 17 -8.58 -12.17 14.44
C GLY A 17 -7.42 -13.03 13.92
N PHE A 18 -6.37 -13.23 14.71
CA PHE A 18 -5.15 -13.88 14.24
C PHE A 18 -5.35 -15.38 14.14
N ASN A 19 -5.22 -15.91 12.93
CA ASN A 19 -5.29 -17.33 12.63
C ASN A 19 -4.57 -17.68 11.32
N ILE A 20 -4.60 -18.97 10.96
CA ILE A 20 -4.00 -19.47 9.71
C ILE A 20 -4.57 -18.79 8.46
N LYS A 21 -5.85 -18.39 8.44
CA LYS A 21 -6.44 -17.68 7.30
C LYS A 21 -5.79 -16.30 7.11
N THR A 22 -5.60 -15.56 8.20
CA THR A 22 -4.91 -14.25 8.15
C THR A 22 -3.44 -14.39 7.79
N LEU A 23 -2.77 -15.49 8.18
CA LEU A 23 -1.41 -15.77 7.75
C LEU A 23 -1.35 -16.04 6.24
N ILE A 24 -2.26 -16.87 5.71
CA ILE A 24 -2.37 -17.13 4.27
C ILE A 24 -2.66 -15.83 3.52
N ALA A 25 -3.52 -14.97 4.06
CA ALA A 25 -3.79 -13.66 3.49
C ALA A 25 -2.54 -12.76 3.46
N ALA A 26 -1.74 -12.75 4.52
CA ALA A 26 -0.48 -12.01 4.56
C ALA A 26 0.50 -12.50 3.48
N LEU A 27 0.59 -13.82 3.27
CA LEU A 27 1.39 -14.41 2.19
C LEU A 27 0.84 -14.03 0.81
N PHE A 28 -0.49 -14.02 0.64
CA PHE A 28 -1.14 -13.56 -0.59
C PHE A 28 -0.78 -12.09 -0.88
N VAL A 29 -0.84 -11.21 0.12
CA VAL A 29 -0.40 -9.81 -0.04
C VAL A 29 1.06 -9.75 -0.46
N GLY A 30 1.94 -10.48 0.24
CA GLY A 30 3.38 -10.45 0.02
C GLY A 30 3.82 -11.00 -1.34
N PHE A 31 3.30 -12.15 -1.76
CA PHE A 31 3.76 -12.84 -2.96
C PHE A 31 2.99 -12.49 -4.23
N ILE A 32 1.76 -12.00 -4.12
CA ILE A 32 0.91 -11.71 -5.29
C ILE A 32 0.67 -10.21 -5.42
N MET A 33 0.20 -9.55 -4.35
CA MET A 33 -0.19 -8.14 -4.45
C MET A 33 1.00 -7.19 -4.49
N LEU A 34 2.09 -7.46 -3.75
CA LEU A 34 3.28 -6.61 -3.82
C LEU A 34 3.91 -6.64 -5.22
N PRO A 35 4.23 -7.80 -5.85
CA PRO A 35 4.77 -7.80 -7.21
C PRO A 35 3.86 -7.13 -8.24
N ALA A 36 2.54 -7.32 -8.12
CA ALA A 36 1.58 -6.63 -8.97
C ALA A 36 1.64 -5.11 -8.78
N GLY A 37 1.75 -4.63 -7.54
CA GLY A 37 1.92 -3.21 -7.22
C GLY A 37 3.23 -2.62 -7.74
N ILE A 38 4.33 -3.38 -7.68
CA ILE A 38 5.63 -3.01 -8.27
C ILE A 38 5.49 -2.82 -9.78
N TYR A 39 4.92 -3.80 -10.47
CA TYR A 39 4.71 -3.77 -11.91
C TYR A 39 3.86 -2.57 -12.34
N MET A 40 2.72 -2.35 -11.66
CA MET A 40 1.86 -1.19 -11.91
C MET A 40 2.59 0.12 -11.65
N GLY A 41 3.41 0.19 -10.60
CA GLY A 41 4.26 1.35 -10.31
C GLY A 41 5.24 1.69 -11.42
N LEU A 42 5.85 0.67 -12.04
CA LEU A 42 6.82 0.84 -13.11
C LEU A 42 6.18 1.23 -14.44
N ILE A 43 4.99 0.70 -14.76
CA ILE A 43 4.31 0.96 -16.03
C ILE A 43 3.48 2.24 -15.98
N ALA A 44 2.71 2.43 -14.92
CA ALA A 44 1.82 3.58 -14.78
C ALA A 44 2.52 4.79 -14.13
N GLY A 45 3.80 4.67 -13.77
CA GLY A 45 4.60 5.71 -13.11
C GLY A 45 4.07 6.16 -11.75
N THR A 46 3.05 5.48 -11.21
CA THR A 46 2.39 5.84 -9.96
C THR A 46 2.02 4.61 -9.15
N SER A 47 2.04 4.75 -7.82
CA SER A 47 1.55 3.71 -6.92
C SER A 47 0.03 3.62 -6.93
N LEU A 48 -0.50 2.41 -6.77
CA LEU A 48 -1.92 2.18 -6.48
C LEU A 48 -2.34 2.74 -5.10
N GLY A 49 -1.38 3.22 -4.30
CA GLY A 49 -1.59 3.94 -3.06
C GLY A 49 -2.58 3.28 -2.10
N ALA A 50 -3.47 4.09 -1.53
CA ALA A 50 -4.52 3.64 -0.62
C ALA A 50 -5.62 2.81 -1.30
N ALA A 51 -5.72 2.76 -2.62
CA ALA A 51 -6.71 1.92 -3.32
C ALA A 51 -6.28 0.45 -3.34
N ALA A 52 -4.97 0.20 -3.43
CA ALA A 52 -4.38 -1.12 -3.55
C ALA A 52 -4.73 -2.06 -2.37
N GLN A 53 -4.77 -1.50 -1.16
CA GLN A 53 -5.16 -2.24 0.06
C GLN A 53 -6.61 -2.75 -0.02
N TRP A 54 -7.52 -1.94 -0.57
CA TRP A 54 -8.94 -2.28 -0.67
C TRP A 54 -9.14 -3.37 -1.72
N VAL A 55 -8.50 -3.23 -2.88
CA VAL A 55 -8.51 -4.25 -3.94
C VAL A 55 -7.99 -5.59 -3.42
N THR A 56 -6.90 -5.57 -2.66
CA THR A 56 -6.33 -6.76 -2.00
C THR A 56 -7.34 -7.43 -1.09
N LEU A 57 -7.99 -6.65 -0.22
CA LEU A 57 -8.97 -7.17 0.72
C LEU A 57 -10.19 -7.76 0.00
N ILE A 58 -10.72 -7.06 -1.01
CA ILE A 58 -11.86 -7.52 -1.81
C ILE A 58 -11.54 -8.83 -2.51
N LEU A 59 -10.39 -8.91 -3.20
CA LEU A 59 -9.95 -10.11 -3.90
C LEU A 59 -9.82 -11.29 -2.93
N PHE A 60 -9.22 -11.06 -1.75
CA PHE A 60 -9.06 -12.12 -0.76
C PHE A 60 -10.40 -12.60 -0.20
N VAL A 61 -11.30 -11.68 0.15
CA VAL A 61 -12.66 -12.01 0.63
C VAL A 61 -13.43 -12.79 -0.44
N GLU A 62 -13.29 -12.41 -1.71
CA GLU A 62 -13.96 -13.08 -2.83
C GLU A 62 -13.39 -14.49 -3.09
N ILE A 63 -12.07 -14.67 -3.00
CA ILE A 63 -11.42 -15.99 -3.06
C ILE A 63 -11.91 -16.87 -1.91
N ALA A 64 -11.86 -16.36 -0.67
CA ALA A 64 -12.32 -17.10 0.50
C ALA A 64 -13.78 -17.53 0.36
N LYS A 65 -14.65 -16.62 -0.08
CA LYS A 65 -16.06 -16.89 -0.34
C LYS A 65 -16.27 -17.96 -1.42
N ARG A 66 -15.50 -17.94 -2.51
CA ARG A 66 -15.53 -18.97 -3.57
C ARG A 66 -15.00 -20.31 -3.10
N SER A 67 -14.08 -20.31 -2.14
CA SER A 67 -13.62 -21.52 -1.44
C SER A 67 -14.54 -21.95 -0.30
N PHE A 68 -15.76 -21.41 -0.20
CA PHE A 68 -16.74 -21.68 0.86
C PHE A 68 -16.26 -21.36 2.29
N ILE A 69 -15.25 -20.50 2.44
CA ILE A 69 -14.72 -20.03 3.72
C ILE A 69 -15.38 -18.70 4.07
N GLN A 70 -16.06 -18.65 5.22
CA GLN A 70 -16.54 -17.40 5.80
C GLN A 70 -15.47 -16.79 6.71
N LEU A 71 -15.22 -15.49 6.51
CA LEU A 71 -14.26 -14.73 7.29
C LEU A 71 -14.98 -13.93 8.39
N ARG A 72 -14.42 -13.94 9.59
CA ARG A 72 -14.92 -13.13 10.71
C ARG A 72 -14.49 -11.67 10.57
N ARG A 73 -15.19 -10.77 11.23
CA ARG A 73 -14.91 -9.31 11.22
C ARG A 73 -13.46 -8.99 11.57
N GLN A 74 -12.94 -9.65 12.60
CA GLN A 74 -11.59 -9.48 13.11
C GLN A 74 -10.54 -10.02 12.13
N GLU A 75 -10.87 -11.10 11.40
CA GLU A 75 -10.00 -11.66 10.36
C GLU A 75 -9.90 -10.67 9.19
N ILE A 76 -11.02 -10.14 8.70
CA ILE A 76 -11.06 -9.15 7.60
C ILE A 76 -10.32 -7.87 8.01
N TYR A 77 -10.52 -7.39 9.25
CA TYR A 77 -9.82 -6.21 9.77
C TYR A 77 -8.30 -6.43 9.87
N LEU A 78 -7.84 -7.59 10.33
CA LEU A 78 -6.41 -7.90 10.34
C LEU A 78 -5.84 -7.96 8.92
N ILE A 79 -6.56 -8.56 7.98
CA ILE A 79 -6.13 -8.61 6.58
C ILE A 79 -6.02 -7.19 6.01
N PHE A 80 -6.98 -6.32 6.33
CA PHE A 80 -6.95 -4.90 5.94
C PHE A 80 -5.70 -4.19 6.46
N ILE A 81 -5.40 -4.30 7.76
CA ILE A 81 -4.21 -3.67 8.36
C ILE A 81 -2.92 -4.26 7.81
N VAL A 82 -2.84 -5.59 7.64
CA VAL A 82 -1.66 -6.24 7.08
C VAL A 82 -1.43 -5.74 5.65
N ALA A 83 -2.47 -5.71 4.81
CA ALA A 83 -2.41 -5.17 3.46
C ALA A 83 -1.93 -3.71 3.47
N ASN A 84 -2.54 -2.85 4.31
CA ASN A 84 -2.10 -1.47 4.46
C ASN A 84 -0.61 -1.37 4.84
N SER A 85 -0.20 -2.11 5.87
CA SER A 85 1.15 -2.03 6.42
C SER A 85 2.23 -2.52 5.44
N LEU A 86 2.00 -3.61 4.71
CA LEU A 86 2.92 -4.15 3.72
C LEU A 86 3.00 -3.25 2.48
N MET A 87 1.87 -2.73 2.02
CA MET A 87 1.84 -1.88 0.84
C MET A 87 2.42 -0.49 1.11
N MET A 88 2.23 0.07 2.31
CA MET A 88 2.88 1.32 2.71
C MET A 88 4.41 1.18 2.81
N VAL A 89 4.92 0.07 3.32
CA VAL A 89 6.38 -0.19 3.32
C VAL A 89 6.91 -0.26 1.88
N GLY A 90 6.08 -0.67 0.93
CA GLY A 90 6.40 -0.66 -0.49
C GLY A 90 6.29 0.68 -1.21
N ALA A 91 5.70 1.69 -0.58
CA ALA A 91 5.44 3.01 -1.15
C ALA A 91 6.38 4.11 -0.62
N ALA A 92 7.45 3.73 0.09
CA ALA A 92 8.47 4.65 0.58
C ALA A 92 9.37 5.15 -0.58
N GLY A 93 8.80 5.96 -1.47
CA GLY A 93 9.50 6.59 -2.61
C GLY A 93 8.68 6.61 -3.89
N ILE A 94 9.29 7.12 -4.97
CA ILE A 94 8.71 7.19 -6.31
C ILE A 94 8.50 5.77 -6.90
N MET A 95 9.30 4.80 -6.45
CA MET A 95 9.22 3.41 -6.91
C MET A 95 8.47 2.51 -5.92
N ASN A 96 7.47 1.81 -6.45
CA ASN A 96 6.80 0.70 -5.80
C ASN A 96 7.78 -0.50 -5.78
N GLY A 97 8.20 -0.97 -4.61
CA GLY A 97 9.25 -2.02 -4.56
C GLY A 97 9.62 -2.59 -3.19
N GLY A 98 8.88 -2.26 -2.14
CA GLY A 98 9.28 -2.60 -0.77
C GLY A 98 10.26 -1.58 -0.18
N ALA A 99 10.73 -1.82 1.04
CA ALA A 99 11.62 -0.89 1.73
C ALA A 99 12.93 -0.63 0.94
N PHE A 100 13.41 -1.63 0.22
CA PHE A 100 14.65 -1.58 -0.58
C PHE A 100 14.50 -0.89 -1.94
N SER A 101 13.28 -0.48 -2.35
CA SER A 101 13.08 0.18 -3.64
C SER A 101 13.85 1.50 -3.74
N SER A 102 13.92 2.23 -2.63
CA SER A 102 14.70 3.45 -2.46
C SER A 102 16.19 3.22 -2.78
N LEU A 103 16.79 2.16 -2.23
CA LEU A 103 18.20 1.83 -2.47
C LEU A 103 18.48 1.44 -3.93
N ILE A 104 17.53 0.75 -4.57
CA ILE A 104 17.62 0.42 -6.01
C ILE A 104 17.61 1.71 -6.84
N TRP A 105 16.72 2.65 -6.52
CA TRP A 105 16.65 3.94 -7.18
C TRP A 105 17.93 4.75 -7.00
N GLU A 106 18.46 4.83 -5.78
CA GLU A 106 19.71 5.54 -5.49
C GLU A 106 20.90 4.92 -6.22
N GLN A 107 20.98 3.58 -6.28
CA GLN A 107 21.98 2.87 -7.08
C GLN A 107 21.88 3.26 -8.57
N TYR A 108 20.66 3.28 -9.13
CA TYR A 108 20.43 3.69 -10.52
C TYR A 108 20.85 5.14 -10.73
N PHE A 109 20.48 6.05 -9.83
CA PHE A 109 20.73 7.47 -9.93
C PHE A 109 22.24 7.77 -9.98
N VAL A 110 23.04 7.20 -9.09
CA VAL A 110 24.51 7.37 -9.05
C VAL A 110 25.20 6.91 -10.34
N GLN A 111 24.67 5.85 -10.95
CA GLN A 111 25.23 5.28 -12.18
C GLN A 111 24.75 5.98 -13.46
N SER A 112 23.69 6.78 -13.36
CA SER A 112 23.03 7.40 -14.50
C SER A 112 23.98 8.34 -15.27
N PRO A 113 23.87 8.41 -16.61
CA PRO A 113 24.65 9.35 -17.41
C PRO A 113 24.44 10.80 -16.98
N TYR A 114 23.22 11.14 -16.52
CA TYR A 114 22.87 12.47 -16.04
C TYR A 114 23.63 12.82 -14.76
N ALA A 115 23.63 11.94 -13.74
CA ALA A 115 24.37 12.19 -12.51
C ALA A 115 25.88 12.33 -12.77
N LYS A 116 26.43 11.60 -13.75
CA LYS A 116 27.82 11.76 -14.18
C LYS A 116 28.06 13.08 -14.92
N ALA A 117 27.16 13.46 -15.83
CA ALA A 117 27.26 14.70 -16.61
C ALA A 117 27.20 15.95 -15.73
N PHE A 118 26.38 15.92 -14.67
CA PHE A 118 26.30 17.00 -13.69
C PHE A 118 27.38 16.92 -12.58
N GLY A 119 28.29 15.94 -12.63
CA GLY A 119 29.32 15.76 -11.60
C GLY A 119 28.76 15.43 -10.21
N LEU A 120 27.52 14.96 -10.12
CA LEU A 120 26.84 14.58 -8.88
C LEU A 120 27.29 13.21 -8.38
N SER A 121 27.77 12.34 -9.25
CA SER A 121 28.14 10.96 -8.89
C SER A 121 29.22 10.85 -7.80
N THR A 122 30.04 11.89 -7.62
CA THR A 122 31.07 11.98 -6.57
C THR A 122 30.64 12.77 -5.34
N GLN A 123 29.54 13.53 -5.44
CA GLN A 123 29.03 14.36 -4.35
C GLN A 123 28.03 13.61 -3.45
N ILE A 124 27.52 12.47 -3.93
CA ILE A 124 26.55 11.68 -3.17
C ILE A 124 27.28 11.00 -1.99
N PRO A 125 26.75 11.14 -0.76
CA PRO A 125 27.42 10.61 0.41
C PRO A 125 27.36 9.08 0.49
N LEU A 126 28.42 8.49 1.05
CA LEU A 126 28.59 7.03 1.20
C LEU A 126 27.52 6.37 2.07
N TRP A 127 26.87 7.15 2.95
CA TRP A 127 25.81 6.63 3.81
C TRP A 127 24.49 6.43 3.08
N ALA A 128 24.27 7.12 1.95
CA ALA A 128 23.09 6.93 1.12
C ALA A 128 23.30 5.75 0.17
N VAL A 129 24.43 5.72 -0.53
CA VAL A 129 24.68 4.72 -1.58
C VAL A 129 26.18 4.47 -1.77
N PRO A 130 26.59 3.25 -2.15
CA PRO A 130 27.98 2.99 -2.51
C PRO A 130 28.47 3.84 -3.70
N PRO A 131 29.78 4.15 -3.79
CA PRO A 131 30.35 4.88 -4.91
C PRO A 131 30.10 4.22 -6.27
N ALA A 132 29.98 5.06 -7.30
CA ALA A 132 29.93 4.63 -8.69
C ALA A 132 31.15 3.75 -9.04
N GLY A 133 30.91 2.54 -9.54
CA GLY A 133 31.98 1.59 -9.90
C GLY A 133 32.44 0.64 -8.79
N SER A 134 31.88 0.72 -7.58
CA SER A 134 32.14 -0.28 -6.54
C SER A 134 31.66 -1.68 -6.96
N ALA A 135 32.40 -2.72 -6.53
CA ALA A 135 32.10 -4.12 -6.87
C ALA A 135 30.65 -4.52 -6.51
N ALA A 136 30.11 -3.95 -5.43
CA ALA A 136 28.73 -4.18 -4.99
C ALA A 136 27.70 -3.75 -6.05
N LEU A 137 27.89 -2.59 -6.67
CA LEU A 137 26.96 -2.09 -7.68
C LEU A 137 27.11 -2.80 -9.03
N ILE A 138 28.32 -3.27 -9.37
CA ILE A 138 28.58 -4.06 -10.58
C ILE A 138 27.94 -5.45 -10.45
N GLN A 139 28.13 -6.11 -9.31
CA GLN A 139 27.55 -7.43 -9.02
C GLN A 139 26.06 -7.38 -8.70
N ARG A 140 25.45 -6.19 -8.65
CA ARG A 140 24.03 -5.97 -8.34
C ARG A 140 23.59 -6.71 -7.05
N THR A 141 24.44 -6.66 -6.03
CA THR A 141 24.21 -7.34 -4.76
C THR A 141 24.14 -6.37 -3.59
N PHE A 142 23.14 -6.57 -2.73
CA PHE A 142 23.04 -5.88 -1.44
C PHE A 142 23.86 -6.56 -0.33
N LEU A 143 24.34 -7.79 -0.57
CA LEU A 143 25.10 -8.58 0.39
C LEU A 143 26.59 -8.19 0.41
N SER A 144 26.86 -6.90 0.56
CA SER A 144 28.22 -6.36 0.68
C SER A 144 28.33 -5.46 1.91
N LYS A 145 29.51 -5.41 2.52
CA LYS A 145 29.75 -4.55 3.69
C LYS A 145 29.53 -3.07 3.40
N VAL A 146 29.67 -2.64 2.15
CA VAL A 146 29.48 -1.23 1.75
C VAL A 146 28.01 -0.80 1.85
N TRP A 147 27.07 -1.73 1.68
CA TRP A 147 25.64 -1.48 1.83
C TRP A 147 25.16 -1.45 3.28
N LEU A 148 26.01 -1.80 4.25
CA LEU A 148 25.62 -1.93 5.66
C LEU A 148 25.12 -0.59 6.22
N VAL A 149 25.82 0.50 5.95
CA VAL A 149 25.42 1.84 6.44
C VAL A 149 24.09 2.30 5.84
N PRO A 150 23.88 2.29 4.51
CA PRO A 150 22.56 2.59 3.92
C PRO A 150 21.43 1.73 4.47
N ILE A 151 21.65 0.42 4.61
CA ILE A 151 20.62 -0.51 5.12
C ILE A 151 20.28 -0.19 6.58
N LEU A 152 21.27 0.13 7.41
CA LEU A 152 21.01 0.52 8.81
C LEU A 152 20.22 1.82 8.89
N ILE A 153 20.52 2.82 8.06
CA ILE A 153 19.76 4.08 8.02
C ILE A 153 18.33 3.83 7.54
N LEU A 154 18.14 2.99 6.52
CA LEU A 154 16.83 2.56 6.07
C LEU A 154 16.04 1.89 7.20
N LEU A 155 16.63 0.92 7.90
CA LEU A 155 15.95 0.26 9.02
C LEU A 155 15.64 1.23 10.16
N ALA A 156 16.58 2.12 10.50
CA ALA A 156 16.37 3.14 11.53
C ALA A 156 15.24 4.11 11.16
N THR A 157 15.20 4.59 9.92
CA THR A 157 14.13 5.48 9.43
C THR A 157 12.78 4.77 9.37
N GLN A 158 12.74 3.46 9.05
CA GLN A 158 11.52 2.66 9.13
C GLN A 158 11.02 2.51 10.57
N ILE A 159 11.90 2.26 11.54
CA ILE A 159 11.52 2.17 12.95
C ILE A 159 11.04 3.53 13.46
N LEU A 160 11.80 4.60 13.18
CA LEU A 160 11.44 5.96 13.58
C LEU A 160 10.12 6.40 12.95
N SER A 161 9.86 6.07 11.68
CA SER A 161 8.58 6.41 11.04
C SER A 161 7.40 5.69 11.70
N ARG A 162 7.58 4.43 12.13
CA ARG A 162 6.55 3.70 12.90
C ARG A 162 6.31 4.31 14.27
N VAL A 163 7.38 4.61 15.00
CA VAL A 163 7.27 5.31 16.29
C VAL A 163 6.53 6.64 16.09
N ASN A 164 6.92 7.42 15.09
CA ASN A 164 6.28 8.69 14.77
C ASN A 164 4.79 8.52 14.44
N ALA A 165 4.44 7.56 13.58
CA ALA A 165 3.06 7.28 13.19
C ALA A 165 2.17 6.89 14.39
N PHE A 166 2.67 6.03 15.29
CA PHE A 166 1.93 5.65 16.50
C PHE A 166 1.82 6.80 17.50
N THR A 167 2.91 7.52 17.72
CA THR A 167 2.97 8.59 18.74
C THR A 167 2.10 9.77 18.32
N LEU A 168 2.27 10.27 17.09
CA LEU A 168 1.42 11.33 16.55
C LEU A 168 -0.03 10.87 16.40
N GLY A 169 -0.26 9.65 15.90
CA GLY A 169 -1.61 9.10 15.76
C GLY A 169 -2.36 9.08 17.11
N TYR A 170 -1.69 8.61 18.17
CA TYR A 170 -2.25 8.61 19.51
C TYR A 170 -2.43 10.02 20.09
N TYR A 171 -1.46 10.91 19.87
CA TYR A 171 -1.55 12.30 20.30
C TYR A 171 -2.76 13.00 19.67
N PHE A 172 -2.91 12.92 18.35
CA PHE A 172 -4.06 13.50 17.65
C PHE A 172 -5.37 12.85 18.06
N PHE A 173 -5.38 11.53 18.29
CA PHE A 173 -6.54 10.85 18.84
C PHE A 173 -6.95 11.45 20.19
N ARG A 174 -6.02 11.65 21.13
CA ARG A 174 -6.34 12.29 22.42
C ARG A 174 -6.82 13.72 22.27
N VAL A 175 -6.19 14.52 21.40
CA VAL A 175 -6.62 15.91 21.18
C VAL A 175 -8.04 15.97 20.62
N THR A 176 -8.33 15.22 19.56
CA THR A 176 -9.65 15.25 18.92
C THR A 176 -10.73 14.56 19.75
N SER A 177 -10.43 13.39 20.34
CA SER A 177 -11.40 12.60 21.11
C SER A 177 -11.58 13.11 22.54
N ASP A 178 -10.51 13.38 23.28
CA ASP A 178 -10.61 13.69 24.72
C ASP A 178 -10.81 15.20 24.97
N PHE A 179 -10.08 16.06 24.25
CA PHE A 179 -10.18 17.52 24.42
C PHE A 179 -11.33 18.12 23.61
N GLU A 180 -11.33 17.91 22.29
CA GLU A 180 -12.33 18.50 21.40
C GLU A 180 -13.67 17.73 21.40
N ARG A 181 -13.66 16.49 21.92
CA ARG A 181 -14.82 15.59 21.95
C ARG A 181 -15.43 15.39 20.57
N LEU A 182 -14.63 15.44 19.51
CA LEU A 182 -15.04 15.15 18.14
C LEU A 182 -14.87 13.67 17.83
N GLU A 183 -15.66 13.17 16.89
CA GLU A 183 -15.43 11.85 16.33
C GLU A 183 -14.14 11.86 15.52
N PHE A 184 -13.33 10.81 15.66
CA PHE A 184 -12.07 10.75 14.95
C PHE A 184 -12.34 10.65 13.43
N PRO A 185 -11.85 11.59 12.60
CA PRO A 185 -12.48 11.91 11.32
C PRO A 185 -12.50 10.77 10.28
N MET A 186 -11.45 9.93 10.23
CA MET A 186 -11.32 8.89 9.19
C MET A 186 -11.45 7.45 9.70
N ALA A 187 -11.49 7.25 11.02
CA ALA A 187 -11.59 5.90 11.60
C ALA A 187 -12.95 5.23 11.33
N PRO A 188 -14.11 5.92 11.47
CA PRO A 188 -15.41 5.36 11.12
C PRO A 188 -15.50 4.95 9.66
N VAL A 189 -14.96 5.76 8.74
CA VAL A 189 -14.99 5.48 7.29
C VAL A 189 -14.26 4.17 6.96
N ALA A 190 -13.04 4.00 7.48
CA ALA A 190 -12.27 2.78 7.27
C ALA A 190 -12.95 1.56 7.92
N ALA A 191 -13.50 1.73 9.13
CA ALA A 191 -14.24 0.68 9.82
C ALA A 191 -15.46 0.26 9.00
N GLU A 192 -16.32 1.19 8.59
CA GLU A 192 -17.54 0.90 7.81
C GLU A 192 -17.24 0.16 6.49
N GLY A 193 -16.12 0.46 5.84
CA GLY A 193 -15.66 -0.28 4.66
C GLY A 193 -15.34 -1.75 4.98
N VAL A 194 -14.62 -2.01 6.07
CA VAL A 194 -14.35 -3.39 6.55
C VAL A 194 -15.64 -4.10 6.97
N TRP A 195 -16.58 -3.39 7.58
CA TRP A 195 -17.91 -3.91 7.94
C TRP A 195 -18.71 -4.32 6.71
N ALA A 196 -18.74 -3.48 5.66
CA ALA A 196 -19.41 -3.80 4.41
C ALA A 196 -18.84 -5.06 3.73
N LEU A 197 -17.53 -5.28 3.83
CA LEU A 197 -16.89 -6.50 3.31
C LEU A 197 -17.15 -7.73 4.19
N THR A 198 -17.40 -7.53 5.47
CA THR A 198 -17.91 -8.61 6.34
C THR A 198 -19.30 -9.04 5.88
N ASP A 199 -20.19 -8.09 5.59
CA ASP A 199 -21.54 -8.39 5.09
C ASP A 199 -21.48 -9.15 3.76
N LEU A 200 -20.51 -8.82 2.89
CA LEU A 200 -20.22 -9.57 1.66
C LEU A 200 -19.83 -11.04 1.94
N SER A 201 -18.94 -11.28 2.91
CA SER A 201 -18.52 -12.62 3.32
C SER A 201 -19.69 -13.43 3.89
N ALA A 202 -20.58 -12.75 4.63
CA ALA A 202 -21.80 -13.33 5.20
C ALA A 202 -22.97 -13.47 4.21
N LYS A 203 -22.80 -13.13 2.93
CA LYS A 203 -23.85 -13.13 1.89
C LYS A 203 -25.09 -12.29 2.26
N LYS A 204 -24.89 -11.18 2.98
CA LYS A 204 -25.97 -10.24 3.32
C LYS A 204 -26.04 -9.12 2.29
N ASP A 205 -27.14 -9.05 1.55
CA ASP A 205 -27.40 -7.93 0.66
C ASP A 205 -27.83 -6.70 1.45
N THR A 206 -26.91 -5.74 1.57
CA THR A 206 -27.11 -4.50 2.33
C THR A 206 -26.99 -3.31 1.38
N ASN A 207 -27.66 -2.18 1.67
CA ASN A 207 -27.52 -0.96 0.87
C ASN A 207 -26.05 -0.51 0.72
N ARG A 208 -25.21 -0.75 1.73
CA ARG A 208 -23.76 -0.49 1.71
C ARG A 208 -23.06 -1.20 0.55
N TRP A 209 -23.44 -2.45 0.25
CA TRP A 209 -22.88 -3.21 -0.86
C TRP A 209 -23.25 -2.61 -2.22
N ARG A 210 -24.50 -2.15 -2.38
CA ARG A 210 -24.95 -1.51 -3.63
C ARG A 210 -24.14 -0.26 -3.95
N THR A 211 -23.99 0.63 -2.96
CA THR A 211 -23.18 1.86 -3.12
C THR A 211 -21.74 1.53 -3.49
N PHE A 212 -21.15 0.53 -2.84
CA PHE A 212 -19.80 0.05 -3.16
C PHE A 212 -19.68 -0.44 -4.61
N VAL A 213 -20.60 -1.30 -5.07
CA VAL A 213 -20.57 -1.86 -6.43
C VAL A 213 -20.72 -0.76 -7.48
N THR A 214 -21.60 0.23 -7.27
CA THR A 214 -21.74 1.36 -8.19
C THR A 214 -20.43 2.14 -8.33
N GLY A 215 -19.77 2.45 -7.21
CA GLY A 215 -18.46 3.11 -7.24
C GLY A 215 -17.38 2.26 -7.92
N ALA A 216 -17.35 0.95 -7.65
CA ALA A 216 -16.41 0.03 -8.27
C ALA A 216 -16.58 -0.03 -9.80
N MET A 217 -17.81 -0.09 -10.31
CA MET A 217 -18.09 -0.11 -11.75
C MET A 217 -17.63 1.17 -12.46
N ILE A 218 -17.87 2.33 -11.85
CA ILE A 218 -17.38 3.61 -12.38
C ILE A 218 -15.84 3.61 -12.44
N GLY A 219 -15.19 3.12 -11.38
CA GLY A 219 -13.73 3.00 -11.31
C GLY A 219 -13.16 2.06 -12.39
N ILE A 220 -13.80 0.91 -12.63
CA ILE A 220 -13.40 -0.04 -13.69
C ILE A 220 -13.49 0.62 -15.07
N ILE A 221 -14.59 1.32 -15.35
CA ILE A 221 -14.77 2.02 -16.64
C ILE A 221 -13.68 3.07 -16.82
N TYR A 222 -13.42 3.90 -15.81
CA TYR A 222 -12.36 4.90 -15.86
C TYR A 222 -10.97 4.26 -16.05
N GLY A 223 -10.65 3.22 -15.28
CA GLY A 223 -9.39 2.49 -15.40
C GLY A 223 -9.19 1.82 -16.76
N ALA A 224 -10.28 1.36 -17.40
CA ALA A 224 -10.23 0.80 -18.74
C ALA A 224 -9.79 1.84 -19.77
N PHE A 225 -10.35 3.06 -19.70
CA PHE A 225 -9.99 4.14 -20.61
C PHE A 225 -8.63 4.77 -20.32
N TYR A 226 -8.29 4.94 -19.05
CA TYR A 226 -7.06 5.63 -18.64
C TYR A 226 -5.82 4.74 -18.70
N VAL A 227 -5.92 3.46 -18.33
CA VAL A 227 -4.75 2.56 -18.21
C VAL A 227 -4.80 1.41 -19.19
N PHE A 228 -5.91 0.66 -19.25
CA PHE A 228 -5.98 -0.58 -20.00
C PHE A 228 -5.83 -0.37 -21.51
N ILE A 229 -6.61 0.55 -22.10
CA ILE A 229 -6.57 0.83 -23.54
C ILE A 229 -5.17 1.31 -23.97
N PRO A 230 -4.54 2.32 -23.33
CA PRO A 230 -3.18 2.73 -23.69
C PRO A 230 -2.15 1.61 -23.57
N THR A 231 -2.22 0.80 -22.51
CA THR A 231 -1.26 -0.30 -22.27
C THR A 231 -1.42 -1.41 -23.31
N PHE A 232 -2.66 -1.83 -23.58
CA PHE A 232 -2.94 -2.89 -24.54
C PHE A 232 -2.61 -2.45 -25.97
N THR A 233 -3.01 -1.23 -26.35
CA THR A 233 -2.71 -0.69 -27.69
C THR A 233 -1.22 -0.42 -27.88
N GLY A 234 -0.49 0.01 -26.85
CA GLY A 234 0.97 0.16 -26.91
C GLY A 234 1.73 -1.17 -27.08
N LEU A 235 1.10 -2.29 -26.74
CA LEU A 235 1.68 -3.64 -26.90
C LEU A 235 1.51 -4.18 -28.33
N VAL A 236 0.48 -3.71 -29.05
CA VAL A 236 0.11 -4.18 -30.39
C VAL A 236 0.43 -3.17 -31.50
N MET A 237 0.36 -1.87 -31.19
CA MET A 237 0.57 -0.76 -32.13
C MET A 237 1.85 0.01 -31.82
N ALA A 238 2.44 0.64 -32.85
CA ALA A 238 3.63 1.47 -32.71
C ALA A 238 3.41 2.76 -31.89
N LYS A 239 2.15 3.20 -31.74
CA LYS A 239 1.76 4.29 -30.85
C LYS A 239 0.56 3.88 -30.00
N PRO A 240 0.62 4.03 -28.67
CA PRO A 240 -0.51 3.76 -27.80
C PRO A 240 -1.65 4.74 -28.09
N PHE A 241 -2.87 4.21 -28.15
CA PHE A 241 -4.07 5.03 -28.31
C PHE A 241 -4.47 5.58 -26.94
N THR A 242 -4.23 6.88 -26.72
CA THR A 242 -4.56 7.57 -25.46
C THR A 242 -5.78 8.46 -25.66
N LEU A 243 -6.93 8.07 -25.10
CA LEU A 243 -8.14 8.90 -25.07
C LEU A 243 -8.02 10.08 -24.11
N ILE A 244 -7.40 9.83 -22.95
CA ILE A 244 -7.06 10.82 -21.94
C ILE A 244 -5.54 10.91 -21.93
N PRO A 245 -4.94 12.10 -22.08
CA PRO A 245 -3.49 12.24 -22.04
C PRO A 245 -2.98 11.86 -20.65
N ILE A 246 -2.01 10.95 -20.61
CA ILE A 246 -1.26 10.63 -19.39
C ILE A 246 -0.25 11.76 -19.21
N PRO A 247 -0.22 12.46 -18.06
CA PRO A 247 0.55 13.69 -17.91
C PRO A 247 2.07 13.52 -17.83
N PHE A 248 2.59 12.28 -17.87
CA PHE A 248 4.01 11.97 -17.79
C PHE A 248 4.36 10.73 -18.63
#